data_AF-K1XPP6-F1
#
_entry.id   AF-K1XPP6-F1
#
_cell.length_a   1.000
_cell.length_b   1.000
_cell.length_c   1.000
_cell.angle_alpha   90.00
_cell.angle_beta   90.00
_cell.angle_gamma   90.00
#
_symmetry.space_group_name_H-M   'P 1'
#
loop_
_entity.id
_entity.type
_entity.pdbx_description
1 polymer ?
#
loop_
_entity_poly.entity_id
_entity_poly.type
_entity_poly.pdbx_seq_one_letter_code
_entity_poly.pdbx_strand_id
1 'polypeptide(L)'
;MSVHDTEVYPWLRKEKEFISKAIKSGKIMLGICLGAQLIADVLGAKVKKAKEKEIGWFKIKLSDNIKTNYLCKIFPDDFIAFHWHGEEFELPDNAINIG
;
A
#
# COMPACT_ATOMS: atom_id res chain seq x y z
N MET A 1 0.89 -8.06 -13.06
CA MET A 1 1.87 -6.98 -13.06
C MET A 1 2.28 -6.76 -11.62
N SER A 2 3.57 -6.87 -11.36
CA SER A 2 4.24 -6.58 -10.09
C SER A 2 5.01 -5.26 -10.20
N VAL A 3 5.36 -4.67 -9.06
CA VAL A 3 6.27 -3.51 -9.00
C VAL A 3 7.65 -3.80 -9.60
N HIS A 4 8.01 -5.08 -9.74
CA HIS A 4 9.30 -5.55 -10.26
C HIS A 4 9.32 -5.75 -11.78
N ASP A 5 8.17 -5.68 -12.46
CA ASP A 5 8.04 -5.95 -13.90
C ASP A 5 8.58 -4.80 -14.78
N THR A 6 9.61 -4.06 -14.34
CA THR A 6 10.11 -2.85 -15.02
C THR A 6 10.69 -3.09 -16.41
N GLU A 7 11.11 -4.32 -16.71
CA GLU A 7 11.57 -4.69 -18.06
C GLU A 7 10.39 -4.82 -19.03
N VAL A 8 9.27 -5.39 -18.57
CA VAL A 8 8.04 -5.54 -19.36
C VAL A 8 7.29 -4.20 -19.43
N TYR A 9 7.36 -3.42 -18.36
CA TYR A 9 6.67 -2.15 -18.19
C TYR A 9 7.64 -1.03 -17.77
N PRO A 10 8.43 -0.46 -18.71
CA PRO A 10 9.44 0.56 -18.41
C PRO A 10 8.90 1.83 -17.72
N TRP A 11 7.60 2.12 -17.88
CA TRP A 11 6.94 3.24 -17.20
C TRP A 11 6.98 3.12 -15.67
N LEU A 12 7.07 1.90 -15.12
CA LEU A 12 7.18 1.67 -13.67
C LEU A 12 8.42 2.37 -13.08
N ARG A 13 9.52 2.49 -13.83
CA ARG A 13 10.71 3.23 -13.37
C ARG A 13 10.40 4.71 -13.19
N LYS A 14 9.76 5.31 -14.19
CA LYS A 14 9.36 6.73 -14.16
C LYS A 14 8.33 7.00 -13.06
N GLU A 15 7.40 6.06 -12.85
CA GLU A 15 6.41 6.15 -11.78
C GLU A 15 7.06 6.12 -10.40
N LYS A 16 7.98 5.18 -10.15
CA LYS A 16 8.74 5.11 -8.88
C LYS A 16 9.57 6.38 -8.65
N GLU A 17 10.19 6.94 -9.69
CA GLU A 17 10.90 8.22 -9.61
C GLU A 17 9.97 9.38 -9.25
N PHE A 18 8.78 9.43 -9.84
CA PHE A 18 7.77 10.45 -9.54
C PHE A 18 7.30 10.34 -8.09
N ILE A 19 6.94 9.14 -7.63
CA ILE A 19 6.55 8.86 -6.25
C ILE A 19 7.65 9.30 -5.28
N SER A 20 8.92 8.97 -5.56
CA SER A 20 10.05 9.39 -4.73
C SER A 20 10.17 10.91 -4.63
N LYS A 21 9.99 11.63 -5.75
CA LYS A 21 10.00 13.10 -5.77
C LYS A 21 8.82 13.70 -4.98
N ALA A 22 7.63 13.12 -5.11
CA ALA A 22 6.44 13.55 -4.40
C ALA A 22 6.60 13.40 -2.86
N ILE A 23 7.13 12.26 -2.40
CA ILE A 23 7.46 12.01 -0.99
C ILE A 23 8.46 13.05 -0.48
N LYS A 24 9.58 13.22 -1.19
CA LYS A 24 10.64 14.19 -0.82
C LYS A 24 10.13 15.63 -0.79
N SER A 25 9.09 15.94 -1.56
CA SER A 25 8.46 17.27 -1.62
C SER A 25 7.34 17.45 -0.58
N GLY A 26 7.15 16.50 0.33
CA GLY A 26 6.14 16.56 1.39
C GLY A 26 4.70 16.52 0.89
N LYS A 27 4.45 15.93 -0.29
CA LYS A 27 3.08 15.78 -0.82
C LYS A 27 2.35 14.65 -0.11
N ILE A 28 1.06 14.87 0.15
CA ILE A 28 0.16 13.83 0.64
C ILE A 28 -0.13 12.87 -0.52
N MET A 29 -0.04 11.56 -0.27
CA MET A 29 -0.29 10.53 -1.27
C MET A 29 -1.17 9.41 -0.70
N LEU A 30 -1.98 8.83 -1.57
CA LEU A 30 -2.77 7.63 -1.30
C LEU A 30 -2.44 6.58 -2.37
N GLY A 31 -1.95 5.43 -1.96
CA GLY A 31 -1.74 4.28 -2.84
C GLY A 31 -2.87 3.27 -2.71
N ILE A 32 -3.35 2.76 -3.84
CA ILE A 32 -4.39 1.71 -3.89
C ILE A 32 -3.84 0.52 -4.66
N CYS A 33 -3.90 -0.68 -4.08
CA CYS A 33 -3.38 -1.92 -4.66
C CYS A 33 -1.91 -1.75 -5.13
N LEU A 34 -1.67 -1.75 -6.45
CA LEU A 34 -0.34 -1.54 -7.03
C LEU A 34 0.27 -0.20 -6.59
N GLY A 35 -0.54 0.85 -6.46
CA GLY A 35 -0.06 2.15 -5.99
C GLY A 35 0.49 2.09 -4.56
N ALA A 36 -0.14 1.30 -3.68
CA ALA A 36 0.36 1.09 -2.32
C ALA A 36 1.69 0.31 -2.33
N GLN A 37 1.78 -0.72 -3.17
CA GLN A 37 3.00 -1.49 -3.36
C GLN A 37 4.14 -0.64 -3.92
N LEU A 38 3.88 0.26 -4.87
CA LEU A 38 4.88 1.18 -5.41
C LEU A 38 5.39 2.16 -4.36
N ILE A 39 4.51 2.71 -3.53
CA ILE A 39 4.91 3.58 -2.41
C ILE A 39 5.77 2.80 -1.43
N ALA A 40 5.36 1.58 -1.06
CA ALA A 40 6.11 0.73 -0.14
C ALA A 40 7.52 0.39 -0.69
N ASP A 41 7.61 -0.02 -1.96
CA ASP A 41 8.86 -0.32 -2.65
C ASP A 41 9.80 0.89 -2.73
N VAL A 42 9.28 2.08 -3.06
CA VAL A 42 10.05 3.34 -3.07
C VAL A 42 10.56 3.72 -1.68
N LEU A 43 9.81 3.38 -0.64
CA LEU A 43 10.23 3.55 0.76
C LEU A 43 11.16 2.43 1.27
N GLY A 44 11.54 1.47 0.41
CA GLY A 44 12.49 0.41 0.71
C GLY A 44 11.88 -0.86 1.29
N ALA A 45 10.54 -0.94 1.41
CA ALA A 45 9.87 -2.15 1.86
C ALA A 45 9.80 -3.22 0.77
N LYS A 46 9.82 -4.49 1.17
CA LYS A 46 9.74 -5.61 0.22
C LYS A 46 8.31 -5.83 -0.24
N VAL A 47 8.12 -5.94 -1.56
CA VAL A 47 6.90 -6.44 -2.18
C VAL A 47 7.14 -7.87 -2.66
N LYS A 48 6.29 -8.80 -2.23
CA LYS A 48 6.42 -10.24 -2.51
C LYS A 48 5.05 -10.88 -2.75
N LYS A 49 5.05 -12.09 -3.30
CA LYS A 49 3.82 -12.88 -3.41
C LYS A 49 3.24 -13.11 -2.01
N ALA A 50 1.95 -12.81 -1.89
CA ALA A 50 1.20 -13.12 -0.68
C ALA A 50 1.09 -14.64 -0.54
N LYS A 51 0.95 -15.13 0.69
CA LYS A 51 0.76 -16.55 0.96
C LYS A 51 -0.51 -17.07 0.27
N GLU A 52 -1.58 -16.29 0.35
CA GLU A 52 -2.86 -16.57 -0.29
C GLU A 52 -3.24 -15.39 -1.20
N LYS A 53 -3.98 -15.67 -2.28
CA LYS A 53 -4.58 -14.61 -3.09
C LYS A 53 -5.89 -14.17 -2.45
N GLU A 54 -6.12 -12.87 -2.42
CA GLU A 54 -7.36 -12.29 -1.91
C GLU A 54 -8.12 -11.68 -3.09
N ILE A 55 -9.19 -12.36 -3.51
CA ILE A 55 -10.09 -11.95 -4.60
C ILE A 55 -11.52 -12.06 -4.10
N GLY A 56 -12.14 -10.92 -3.81
CA GLY A 56 -13.50 -10.86 -3.28
C GLY A 56 -13.68 -9.84 -2.15
N TRP A 57 -14.72 -10.05 -1.35
CA TRP A 57 -15.09 -9.18 -0.24
C TRP A 57 -14.62 -9.77 1.09
N PHE A 58 -13.74 -9.06 1.79
CA PHE A 58 -13.13 -9.51 3.04
C PHE A 58 -13.40 -8.54 4.16
N LYS A 59 -13.42 -9.06 5.38
CA LYS A 59 -13.55 -8.25 6.59
C LYS A 59 -12.20 -7.67 6.97
N ILE A 60 -12.10 -6.36 7.02
CA ILE A 60 -10.97 -5.63 7.58
C ILE A 60 -11.30 -5.24 9.01
N LYS A 61 -10.33 -5.41 9.90
CA LYS A 61 -10.39 -4.94 11.29
C LYS A 61 -9.30 -3.90 11.46
N LEU A 62 -9.69 -2.69 11.89
CA LEU A 62 -8.73 -1.65 12.15
C LEU A 62 -7.82 -2.00 13.33
N SER A 63 -6.55 -1.59 13.21
CA SER A 63 -5.58 -1.70 14.28
C SER A 63 -5.87 -0.68 15.38
N ASP A 64 -5.60 -1.02 16.64
CA ASP A 64 -5.69 -0.08 17.76
C ASP A 64 -4.82 1.18 17.56
N ASN A 65 -3.77 1.08 16.74
CA ASN A 65 -2.91 2.20 16.39
C ASN A 65 -3.63 3.34 15.66
N ILE A 66 -4.78 3.07 15.01
CA ILE A 66 -5.52 4.11 14.29
C ILE A 66 -6.16 5.13 15.23
N LYS A 67 -6.37 4.80 16.51
CA LYS A 67 -7.08 5.65 17.49
C LYS A 67 -6.45 7.03 17.67
N THR A 68 -5.15 7.16 17.40
CA THR A 68 -4.40 8.43 17.48
C THR A 68 -4.44 9.24 16.17
N ASN A 69 -5.02 8.69 15.10
CA ASN A 69 -5.07 9.28 13.77
C ASN A 69 -6.49 9.80 13.43
N TYR A 70 -6.59 10.89 12.67
CA TYR A 70 -7.86 11.45 12.20
C TYR A 70 -8.72 10.45 11.41
N LEU A 71 -8.11 9.45 10.77
CA LEU A 71 -8.80 8.40 10.02
C LEU A 71 -9.74 7.54 10.89
N CYS A 72 -9.54 7.49 12.20
CA CYS A 72 -10.46 6.78 13.12
C CYS A 72 -11.88 7.38 13.12
N LYS A 73 -12.05 8.61 12.64
CA LYS A 73 -13.37 9.25 12.51
C LYS A 73 -14.08 8.93 11.19
N ILE A 74 -13.36 8.34 10.24
CA ILE A 74 -13.85 8.08 8.89
C ILE A 74 -14.30 6.62 8.74
N PHE A 75 -13.54 5.69 9.31
CA PHE A 75 -13.80 4.26 9.19
C PHE A 75 -14.37 3.67 10.48
N PRO A 76 -15.33 2.75 10.40
CA PRO A 76 -15.75 1.94 11.55
C PRO A 76 -14.63 0.96 11.95
N ASP A 77 -14.69 0.44 13.19
CA ASP A 77 -13.69 -0.51 13.73
C ASP A 77 -13.51 -1.75 12.84
N ASP A 78 -14.57 -2.19 12.17
CA ASP A 78 -14.55 -3.24 11.17
C ASP A 78 -15.48 -2.94 10.00
N PHE A 79 -15.07 -3.33 8.79
CA PHE A 79 -15.88 -3.17 7.58
C PHE A 79 -15.53 -4.23 6.53
N ILE A 80 -16.40 -4.36 5.54
CA ILE A 80 -16.16 -5.23 4.38
C ILE A 80 -15.53 -4.39 3.26
N ALA A 81 -14.38 -4.82 2.76
CA ALA A 81 -13.66 -4.20 1.67
C ALA A 81 -13.44 -5.18 0.52
N PHE A 82 -13.25 -4.65 -0.68
CA PHE A 82 -12.96 -5.45 -1.86
C PHE A 82 -11.45 -5.61 -2.05
N HIS A 83 -11.00 -6.85 -2.20
CA HIS A 83 -9.61 -7.22 -2.43
C HIS A 83 -9.49 -7.86 -3.81
N TRP A 84 -8.44 -7.47 -4.53
CA TRP A 84 -8.03 -8.14 -5.77
C TRP A 84 -6.52 -8.07 -5.91
N HIS A 85 -5.81 -8.87 -5.12
CA HIS A 85 -4.35 -8.93 -5.19
C HIS A 85 -3.80 -10.33 -4.89
N GLY A 86 -2.58 -10.56 -5.37
CA GLY A 86 -1.79 -11.76 -5.08
C GLY A 86 -0.38 -11.44 -4.58
N GLU A 87 -0.09 -10.17 -4.33
CA GLU A 87 1.16 -9.70 -3.73
C GLU A 87 0.81 -8.84 -2.51
N GLU A 88 1.71 -8.89 -1.53
CA GLU A 88 1.69 -8.12 -0.29
C GLU A 88 2.99 -7.32 -0.16
N PHE A 89 2.99 -6.32 0.71
CA PHE A 89 4.19 -5.55 1.01
C PHE A 89 4.43 -5.53 2.52
N GLU A 90 5.70 -5.50 2.91
CA GLU A 90 6.10 -5.28 4.29
C GLU A 90 5.80 -3.84 4.71
N LEU A 91 5.53 -3.62 5.99
CA LEU A 91 5.31 -2.27 6.52
C LEU A 91 6.62 -1.45 6.37
N PRO A 92 6.61 -0.30 5.66
CA PRO A 92 7.80 0.53 5.55
C PRO A 92 8.30 1.06 6.89
N ASP A 93 9.59 1.39 6.97
CA ASP A 93 10.17 1.98 8.17
C ASP A 93 9.42 3.26 8.57
N ASN A 94 9.12 3.39 9.87
CA ASN A 94 8.36 4.49 10.46
C ASN A 94 6.90 4.61 9.99
N ALA A 95 6.37 3.63 9.24
CA ALA A 95 4.95 3.55 8.96
C ALA A 95 4.18 2.94 10.14
N ILE A 96 2.90 3.29 10.26
CA ILE A 96 1.99 2.77 11.27
C ILE A 96 0.97 1.89 10.55
N ASN A 97 0.89 0.60 10.92
CA ASN A 97 -0.21 -0.25 10.48
C ASN A 97 -1.51 0.16 11.18
N ILE A 98 -2.51 0.55 10.40
CA ILE A 98 -3.80 1.07 10.85
C ILE A 98 -4.97 0.08 10.65
N GLY A 99 -4.74 -1.10 10.07
CA GLY A 99 -5.79 -2.03 9.66
C GLY A 99 -5.51 -2.62 8.29
#